data_AF-A0A963H6X1-F1
#
_entry.id   AF-A0A963H6X1-F1
#
_cell.length_a   1.000
_cell.length_b   1.000
_cell.length_c   1.000
_cell.angle_alpha   90.00
_cell.angle_beta   90.00
_cell.angle_gamma   90.00
#
_symmetry.space_group_name_H-M   'P 1'
#
loop_
_entity.id
_entity.type
_entity.pdbx_description
1 polymer ?
#
loop_
_entity_poly.entity_id
_entity_poly.type
_entity_poly.pdbx_seq_one_letter_code
_entity_poly.pdbx_strand_id
1 'polypeptide(L)'
;LSDDVRRAEADLTLPPPDAADVGAAPEVEDLRLLEHFTDRLRAIDAAAPLGPTVAGGGFGAASYRLSLLALLADGSEASPAEGPIGAFMQVPLAVRFETGLETVGHDEIEAVSRGDVRPRPSAEP
;
A
#
# COMPACT_ATOMS: atom_id res chain seq x y z
N LEU A 1 -6.61 -46.36 5.39
CA LEU A 1 -7.28 -45.09 5.02
C LEU A 1 -8.72 -45.42 4.66
N SER A 2 -9.68 -44.92 5.45
CA SER A 2 -11.10 -45.26 5.35
C SER A 2 -11.76 -44.62 4.12
N ASP A 3 -12.83 -45.24 3.60
CA ASP A 3 -13.61 -44.79 2.41
C ASP A 3 -14.09 -43.33 2.49
N ASP A 4 -14.15 -42.75 3.68
CA ASP A 4 -14.54 -41.35 3.92
C ASP A 4 -13.54 -40.33 3.35
N VAL A 5 -12.25 -40.65 3.31
CA VAL A 5 -11.22 -39.76 2.72
C VAL A 5 -11.39 -39.71 1.20
N ARG A 6 -11.75 -40.84 0.57
CA ARG A 6 -12.01 -40.93 -0.87
C ARG A 6 -13.29 -40.17 -1.29
N ARG A 7 -14.25 -40.01 -0.38
CA ARG A 7 -15.50 -39.27 -0.65
C ARG A 7 -15.30 -37.75 -0.57
N ALA A 8 -14.38 -37.27 0.27
CA ALA A 8 -14.01 -35.86 0.35
C ALA A 8 -13.18 -35.38 -0.86
N GLU A 9 -12.37 -36.26 -1.46
CA GLU A 9 -11.62 -35.94 -2.69
C GLU A 9 -12.50 -35.83 -3.94
N ALA A 10 -13.73 -36.37 -3.90
CA ALA A 10 -14.66 -36.37 -5.04
C ALA A 10 -15.41 -35.03 -5.23
N ASP A 11 -15.30 -34.11 -4.26
CA ASP A 11 -16.01 -32.82 -4.29
C ASP A 11 -15.01 -31.65 -4.41
N LEU A 12 -14.07 -31.79 -5.35
CA LEU A 12 -13.18 -30.72 -5.82
C LEU A 12 -13.70 -30.08 -7.10
N THR A 13 -14.95 -30.35 -7.48
CA THR A 13 -15.59 -29.70 -8.62
C THR A 13 -15.78 -28.24 -8.32
N LEU A 14 -14.89 -27.42 -8.88
CA LEU A 14 -15.07 -25.97 -8.90
C LEU A 14 -16.44 -25.68 -9.54
N PRO A 15 -17.21 -24.73 -8.97
CA PRO A 15 -18.45 -24.30 -9.60
C PRO A 15 -18.16 -23.79 -11.03
N PRO A 16 -19.14 -23.88 -11.94
CA PRO A 16 -19.04 -23.30 -13.27
C PRO A 16 -18.55 -21.84 -13.19
N PRO A 17 -17.67 -21.37 -14.10
CA PRO A 17 -17.11 -20.00 -14.05
C PRO A 17 -18.20 -18.91 -14.10
N ASP A 18 -19.36 -19.25 -14.63
CA ASP A 18 -20.58 -18.48 -14.79
C ASP A 18 -21.55 -18.56 -13.59
N ALA A 19 -21.19 -19.29 -12.53
CA ALA A 19 -21.95 -19.33 -11.27
C ALA A 19 -21.54 -18.23 -10.27
N ALA A 20 -20.56 -17.38 -10.61
CA ALA A 20 -20.22 -16.21 -9.82
C ALA A 20 -21.32 -15.15 -9.94
N ASP A 21 -21.70 -14.52 -8.82
CA ASP A 21 -22.64 -13.41 -8.83
C ASP A 21 -22.01 -12.21 -9.54
N VAL A 22 -22.38 -11.99 -10.81
CA VAL A 22 -21.88 -10.91 -11.68
C VAL A 22 -22.43 -9.54 -11.24
N GLY A 23 -23.24 -9.49 -10.18
CA GLY A 23 -23.91 -8.29 -9.69
C GLY A 23 -23.22 -7.56 -8.53
N ALA A 24 -22.08 -8.06 -8.03
CA ALA A 24 -21.32 -7.30 -7.03
C ALA A 24 -20.81 -6.02 -7.68
N ALA A 25 -21.44 -4.88 -7.32
CA ALA A 25 -20.88 -3.57 -7.63
C ALA A 25 -19.41 -3.59 -7.19
N PRO A 26 -18.48 -3.05 -8.00
CA PRO A 26 -17.08 -2.99 -7.61
C PRO A 26 -17.01 -2.36 -6.21
N GLU A 27 -16.26 -3.00 -5.32
CA GLU A 27 -16.02 -2.44 -3.99
C GLU A 27 -15.49 -1.02 -4.18
N VAL A 28 -16.31 -0.03 -3.80
CA VAL A 28 -15.89 1.37 -3.84
C VAL A 28 -14.87 1.49 -2.73
N GLU A 29 -13.59 1.38 -3.10
CA GLU A 29 -12.50 1.55 -2.16
C GLU A 29 -12.61 2.95 -1.56
N ASP A 30 -12.72 2.98 -0.25
CA ASP A 30 -12.78 4.21 0.51
C ASP A 30 -11.39 4.86 0.55
N LEU A 31 -11.15 5.77 -0.38
CA LEU A 31 -9.85 6.42 -0.57
C LEU A 31 -9.50 7.46 0.53
N ARG A 32 -10.31 7.59 1.58
CA ARG A 32 -10.02 8.50 2.71
C ARG A 32 -8.64 8.26 3.32
N LEU A 33 -8.19 7.01 3.39
CA LEU A 33 -6.85 6.68 3.92
C LEU A 33 -5.74 7.19 3.00
N LEU A 34 -5.89 7.04 1.68
CA LEU A 34 -4.98 7.56 0.67
C LEU A 34 -4.93 9.09 0.70
N GLU A 35 -6.09 9.75 0.72
CA GLU A 35 -6.20 11.22 0.73
C GLU A 35 -5.55 11.80 1.99
N HIS A 36 -5.89 11.27 3.17
CA HIS A 36 -5.28 11.70 4.42
C HIS A 36 -3.76 11.48 4.43
N PHE A 37 -3.29 10.36 3.89
CA PHE A 37 -1.86 10.11 3.79
C PHE A 37 -1.18 11.05 2.80
N THR A 38 -1.82 11.36 1.67
CA THR A 38 -1.34 12.33 0.68
C THR A 38 -1.14 13.70 1.31
N ASP A 39 -2.10 14.18 2.10
CA ASP A 39 -2.01 15.46 2.80
C ASP A 39 -0.87 15.48 3.81
N ARG A 40 -0.70 14.39 4.57
CA ARG A 40 0.43 14.23 5.50
C ARG A 40 1.78 14.28 4.79
N LEU A 41 1.91 13.60 3.65
CA LEU A 41 3.13 13.61 2.86
C LEU A 41 3.45 15.01 2.33
N ARG A 42 2.45 15.76 1.87
CA ARG A 42 2.63 17.15 1.39
C ARG A 42 3.17 18.10 2.46
N ALA A 43 3.03 17.78 3.74
CA ALA A 43 3.56 18.56 4.84
C ALA A 43 5.04 18.25 5.17
N ILE A 44 5.66 17.25 4.54
CA ILE A 44 7.05 16.88 4.78
C ILE A 44 7.99 17.89 4.10
N ASP A 45 8.72 18.66 4.89
CA ASP A 45 9.67 19.70 4.45
C ASP A 45 11.15 19.30 4.64
N ALA A 46 11.41 18.21 5.34
CA ALA A 46 12.73 17.62 5.56
C ALA A 46 12.68 16.09 5.47
N ALA A 47 13.83 15.43 5.34
CA ALA A 47 13.88 13.97 5.29
C ALA A 47 13.27 13.35 6.57
N ALA A 48 12.33 12.43 6.40
CA ALA A 48 11.61 11.75 7.47
C ALA A 48 11.76 10.22 7.33
N PRO A 49 12.07 9.48 8.41
CA PRO A 49 12.21 8.03 8.37
C PRO A 49 10.89 7.31 8.03
N LEU A 50 10.97 6.14 7.41
CA LEU A 50 9.79 5.39 6.98
C LEU A 50 8.90 4.96 8.13
N GLY A 51 9.45 4.46 9.24
CA GLY A 51 8.65 3.94 10.36
C GLY A 51 7.64 4.93 10.91
N PRO A 52 8.07 6.10 11.41
CA PRO A 52 7.14 7.14 11.86
C PRO A 52 6.21 7.67 10.75
N THR A 53 6.66 7.64 9.49
CA THR A 53 5.85 8.10 8.35
C THR A 53 4.65 7.18 8.11
N VAL A 54 4.85 5.86 8.16
CA VAL A 54 3.79 4.88 7.87
C VAL A 54 3.01 4.43 9.10
N ALA A 55 3.49 4.67 10.32
CA ALA A 55 2.83 4.23 11.55
C ALA A 55 1.45 4.89 11.82
N GLY A 56 0.70 4.29 12.75
CA GLY A 56 -0.61 4.72 13.24
C GLY A 56 -1.79 3.96 12.60
N GLY A 57 -2.77 3.58 13.42
CA GLY A 57 -3.99 2.91 12.94
C GLY A 57 -3.80 1.41 12.67
N GLY A 58 -2.80 0.78 13.30
CA GLY A 58 -2.54 -0.66 13.23
C GLY A 58 -1.76 -1.11 11.99
N PHE A 59 -1.45 -2.40 11.95
CA PHE A 59 -0.65 -3.03 10.89
C PHE A 59 -1.23 -2.80 9.49
N GLY A 60 -2.54 -3.02 9.29
CA GLY A 60 -3.17 -2.92 7.98
C GLY A 60 -3.03 -1.52 7.35
N ALA A 61 -3.28 -0.46 8.13
CA ALA A 61 -3.15 0.91 7.64
C ALA A 61 -1.68 1.27 7.36
N ALA A 62 -0.74 0.78 8.17
CA ALA A 62 0.69 1.02 7.94
C ALA A 62 1.22 0.25 6.72
N SER A 63 0.82 -1.00 6.53
CA SER A 63 1.16 -1.80 5.34
C SER A 63 0.63 -1.14 4.07
N TYR A 64 -0.60 -0.64 4.08
CA TYR A 64 -1.18 0.10 2.95
C TYR A 64 -0.35 1.34 2.61
N ARG A 65 -0.02 2.17 3.61
CA ARG A 65 0.84 3.36 3.40
C ARG A 65 2.23 2.99 2.88
N LEU A 66 2.81 1.90 3.37
CA LEU A 66 4.11 1.41 2.88
C LEU A 66 4.04 0.98 1.41
N SER A 67 2.96 0.28 1.01
CA SER A 67 2.71 -0.08 -0.39
C SER A 67 2.54 1.16 -1.28
N LEU A 68 1.86 2.20 -0.79
CA LEU A 68 1.76 3.48 -1.51
C LEU A 68 3.11 4.17 -1.65
N LEU A 69 3.96 4.16 -0.62
CA LEU A 69 5.31 4.70 -0.70
C LEU A 69 6.19 3.93 -1.70
N ALA A 70 6.00 2.61 -1.82
CA ALA A 70 6.66 1.81 -2.85
C ALA A 70 6.18 2.22 -4.26
N LEU A 71 4.86 2.41 -4.45
CA LEU A 71 4.31 2.92 -5.70
C LEU A 71 4.90 4.30 -6.06
N LEU A 72 5.02 5.21 -5.09
CA LEU A 72 5.61 6.53 -5.31
C LEU A 72 7.11 6.46 -5.64
N ALA A 73 7.84 5.50 -5.07
CA ALA A 73 9.25 5.27 -5.37
C ALA A 73 9.47 4.82 -6.82
N ASP A 74 8.56 3.99 -7.34
CA ASP A 74 8.65 3.42 -8.70
C ASP A 74 8.04 4.34 -9.79
N GLY A 75 7.12 5.23 -9.41
CA GLY A 75 6.21 5.89 -10.34
C GLY A 75 6.69 7.12 -11.10
N SER A 76 7.97 7.25 -11.45
CA SER A 76 8.47 8.46 -12.13
C SER A 76 7.91 8.71 -13.54
N GLU A 77 7.19 7.74 -14.12
CA GLU A 77 6.68 7.80 -15.51
C GLU A 77 5.16 7.55 -15.65
N ALA A 78 4.41 7.53 -14.54
CA ALA A 78 2.97 7.33 -14.61
C ALA A 78 2.28 8.54 -15.29
N SER A 79 1.51 8.28 -16.35
CA SER A 79 0.65 9.29 -16.99
C SER A 79 -0.26 9.93 -15.95
N PRO A 80 -0.51 11.26 -15.98
CA PRO A 80 -1.39 11.91 -15.00
C PRO A 80 -2.79 11.30 -15.09
N ALA A 81 -3.07 10.38 -14.18
CA ALA A 81 -4.41 9.86 -13.96
C ALA A 81 -5.25 10.92 -13.24
N GLU A 82 -6.51 11.08 -13.61
CA GLU A 82 -7.44 11.89 -12.83
C GLU A 82 -7.82 11.16 -11.52
N GLY A 83 -8.02 11.91 -10.44
CA GLY A 83 -8.47 11.39 -9.14
C GLY A 83 -7.39 11.29 -8.05
N PRO A 84 -7.73 10.71 -6.88
CA PRO A 84 -6.86 10.74 -5.68
C PRO A 84 -5.51 10.05 -5.87
N ILE A 85 -5.45 8.95 -6.62
CA ILE A 85 -4.18 8.28 -6.96
C ILE A 85 -3.30 9.21 -7.80
N GLY A 86 -3.86 9.89 -8.79
CA GLY A 86 -3.10 10.86 -9.58
C GLY A 86 -2.56 12.03 -8.75
N ALA A 87 -3.37 12.54 -7.82
CA ALA A 87 -2.96 13.58 -6.88
C ALA A 87 -1.84 13.12 -5.93
N PHE A 88 -1.84 11.83 -5.55
CA PHE A 88 -0.79 11.18 -4.77
C PHE A 88 0.51 11.04 -5.58
N MET A 89 0.43 10.58 -6.84
CA MET A 89 1.62 10.41 -7.70
C MET A 89 2.35 11.73 -8.01
N GLN A 90 1.66 12.87 -7.88
CA GLN A 90 2.23 14.21 -8.09
C GLN A 90 2.87 14.82 -6.83
N VAL A 91 2.90 14.09 -5.70
CA VAL A 91 3.55 14.57 -4.48
C VAL A 91 5.06 14.79 -4.74
N PRO A 92 5.63 15.96 -4.42
CA PRO A 92 7.00 16.33 -4.77
C PRO A 92 8.04 15.72 -3.81
N LEU A 93 7.91 14.44 -3.53
CA LEU A 93 8.80 13.70 -2.64
C LEU A 93 9.58 12.64 -3.43
N ALA A 94 10.74 12.30 -2.90
CA ALA A 94 11.48 11.10 -3.24
C ALA A 94 11.39 10.14 -2.07
N VAL A 95 11.16 8.86 -2.37
CA VAL A 95 11.14 7.78 -1.38
C VAL A 95 12.38 6.92 -1.62
N ARG A 96 13.11 6.61 -0.55
CA ARG A 96 14.26 5.71 -0.60
C ARG A 96 14.05 4.57 0.39
N PHE A 97 14.11 3.35 -0.11
CA PHE A 97 14.18 2.14 0.71
C PHE A 97 15.64 1.71 0.86
N GLU A 98 15.99 1.22 2.05
CA GLU A 98 17.29 0.66 2.35
C GLU A 98 17.17 -0.83 2.67
N THR A 99 18.29 -1.55 2.56
CA THR A 99 18.36 -2.92 3.04
C THR A 99 18.32 -2.95 4.56
N GLY A 100 17.36 -3.69 5.11
CA GLY A 100 17.22 -3.93 6.55
C GLY A 100 15.93 -3.37 7.13
N LEU A 101 15.73 -3.64 8.41
CA LEU A 101 14.53 -3.25 9.16
C LEU A 101 14.92 -2.33 10.33
N GLU A 102 14.04 -1.40 10.68
CA GLU A 102 14.08 -0.66 11.94
C GLU A 102 12.92 -1.08 12.84
N THR A 103 13.17 -1.16 14.14
CA THR A 103 12.15 -1.51 15.14
C THR A 103 11.15 -0.38 15.31
N VAL A 104 9.85 -0.72 15.31
CA VAL A 104 8.74 0.20 15.59
C VAL A 104 8.17 -0.11 16.97
N GLY A 105 7.78 -1.36 17.21
CA GLY A 105 7.35 -1.85 18.53
C GLY A 105 5.97 -1.34 18.99
N HIS A 106 5.15 -0.82 18.08
CA HIS A 106 3.78 -0.33 18.35
C HIS A 106 2.87 -0.52 17.14
N ASP A 107 1.56 -0.27 17.30
CA ASP A 107 0.55 -0.43 16.23
C ASP A 107 0.54 -1.83 15.58
N GLU A 108 0.85 -2.88 16.34
CA GLU A 108 0.98 -4.27 15.82
C GLU A 108 2.15 -4.44 14.82
N ILE A 109 3.10 -3.51 14.81
CA ILE A 109 4.28 -3.51 13.93
C ILE A 109 5.53 -3.70 14.78
N GLU A 110 6.19 -4.84 14.63
CA GLU A 110 7.48 -5.09 15.28
C GLU A 110 8.60 -4.28 14.60
N ALA A 111 8.67 -4.35 13.27
CA ALA A 111 9.69 -3.68 12.48
C ALA A 111 9.18 -3.33 11.07
N VAL A 112 9.84 -2.36 10.44
CA VAL A 112 9.53 -1.82 9.11
C VAL A 112 10.80 -1.64 8.30
N SER A 113 10.71 -1.62 6.97
CA SER A 113 11.83 -1.30 6.09
C SER A 113 12.51 0.00 6.49
N ARG A 114 13.84 -0.01 6.56
CA ARG A 114 14.62 1.23 6.73
C ARG A 114 14.52 2.07 5.47
N GLY A 115 14.69 3.37 5.64
CA GLY A 115 14.64 4.32 4.54
C GLY A 115 14.11 5.67 4.98
N ASP A 116 13.79 6.50 4.01
CA ASP A 116 13.24 7.82 4.25
C ASP A 116 12.39 8.34 3.09
N VAL A 117 11.50 9.26 3.43
CA VAL A 117 10.79 10.13 2.49
C VAL A 117 11.39 11.53 2.63
N ARG A 118 11.74 12.16 1.51
CA ARG A 118 12.35 13.50 1.50
C ARG A 118 11.79 14.36 0.38
N PRO A 119 11.82 15.69 0.50
CA PRO A 119 11.55 16.58 -0.62
C PRO A 119 12.42 16.21 -1.83
N ARG A 120 11.80 16.11 -3.01
CA ARG A 120 12.54 15.94 -4.26
C ARG A 120 13.26 17.26 -4.53
N PRO A 121 14.58 17.26 -4.79
CA PRO A 121 15.24 18.48 -5.24
C PRO A 121 14.53 18.95 -6.50
N SER A 122 14.09 20.21 -6.52
CA SER A 122 13.63 20.87 -7.73
C SER A 122 14.72 20.66 -8.77
N ALA A 123 14.40 20.09 -9.93
CA ALA A 123 15.34 20.12 -11.04
C ALA A 123 15.63 21.61 -11.30
N GLU A 124 16.84 22.08 -10.99
CA GLU A 124 17.25 23.42 -11.38
C GLU A 124 17.20 23.52 -12.93
N PRO A 125 16.76 24.66 -13.47
CA PRO A 125 16.64 24.89 -14.91
C PRO A 125 18.00 24.95 -15.63
#